data_AF-A0A7V7B1A3-F1
#
_entry.id   AF-A0A7V7B1A3-F1
#
_cell.length_a   1.000
_cell.length_b   1.000
_cell.length_c   1.000
_cell.angle_alpha   90.00
_cell.angle_beta   90.00
_cell.angle_gamma   90.00
#
_symmetry.space_group_name_H-M   'P 1'
#
loop_
_entity.id
_entity.type
_entity.pdbx_description
1 polymer ?
#
loop_
_entity_poly.entity_id
_entity_poly.type
_entity_poly.pdbx_seq_one_letter_code
_entity_poly.pdbx_strand_id
1 'polypeptide(L)'
;MIVPSNKLQKVLQTYYKTKIEDKTSIQKKASVKTDSKQDKVELSKEAKEFMLAMEIISKSDDIRKGKVDEIKKRIEQGTYNIEGEKVAEKILDGISVDELI
;
A
#
# COMPACT_ATOMS: atom_id res chain seq x y z
N MET A 1 3.88 -6.41 -17.76
CA MET A 1 2.41 -6.60 -17.64
C MET A 1 1.92 -5.67 -16.52
N ILE A 2 1.51 -4.45 -16.87
CA ILE A 2 1.09 -3.43 -15.89
C ILE A 2 -0.43 -3.57 -15.75
N VAL A 3 -0.89 -4.05 -14.60
CA VAL A 3 -2.33 -4.12 -14.31
C VAL A 3 -2.81 -2.69 -14.06
N PRO A 4 -3.77 -2.16 -14.84
CA PRO A 4 -4.19 -0.77 -14.70
C PRO A 4 -4.91 -0.54 -13.36
N SER A 5 -4.38 0.40 -12.59
CA SER A 5 -4.77 0.84 -11.23
C SER A 5 -6.25 1.26 -11.08
N ASN A 6 -6.95 1.51 -12.18
CA ASN A 6 -8.32 2.03 -12.20
C ASN A 6 -9.36 1.04 -11.62
N LYS A 7 -9.10 -0.28 -11.66
CA LYS A 7 -10.02 -1.28 -11.08
C LYS A 7 -10.01 -1.26 -9.56
N LEU A 8 -8.85 -1.09 -8.94
CA LEU A 8 -8.71 -1.03 -7.48
C LEU A 8 -9.34 0.24 -6.90
N GLN A 9 -9.16 1.38 -7.59
CA GLN A 9 -9.81 2.63 -7.21
C GLN A 9 -11.34 2.51 -7.23
N LYS A 10 -11.91 1.86 -8.26
CA LYS A 10 -13.36 1.66 -8.37
C LYS A 10 -13.91 0.79 -7.23
N VAL A 11 -13.21 -0.29 -6.88
CA VAL A 11 -13.60 -1.17 -5.76
C VAL A 11 -13.52 -0.44 -4.42
N LEU A 12 -12.47 0.36 -4.21
CA LEU A 12 -12.29 1.16 -3.01
C LEU A 12 -13.37 2.26 -2.89
N GLN A 13 -13.73 2.92 -3.99
CA GLN A 13 -14.81 3.91 -4.02
C GLN A 13 -16.18 3.29 -3.72
N THR A 14 -16.49 2.12 -4.28
CA THR A 14 -17.75 1.43 -3.96
C THR A 14 -17.81 1.07 -2.48
N TYR A 15 -16.72 0.58 -1.89
CA TYR A 15 -16.65 0.25 -0.47
C TYR A 15 -16.91 1.45 0.44
N TYR A 16 -16.30 2.61 0.16
CA TYR A 16 -16.55 3.83 0.91
C TYR A 16 -17.97 4.36 0.73
N LYS A 17 -18.58 4.18 -0.45
CA LYS A 17 -19.96 4.62 -0.72
C LYS A 17 -20.99 3.81 0.07
N THR A 18 -20.85 2.48 0.14
CA THR A 18 -21.77 1.61 0.90
C THR A 18 -21.75 1.93 2.40
N LYS A 19 -20.57 2.28 2.95
CA LYS A 19 -20.41 2.66 4.36
C LYS A 19 -21.16 3.97 4.74
N ILE A 20 -21.50 4.81 3.77
CA ILE A 20 -22.20 6.09 3.99
C ILE A 20 -23.72 5.90 3.90
N GLU A 21 -24.21 5.02 3.03
CA GLU A 21 -25.64 4.76 2.82
C GLU A 21 -26.30 3.99 3.98
N ASP A 22 -25.53 3.15 4.71
CA ASP A 22 -26.02 2.42 5.90
C ASP A 22 -26.38 3.34 7.08
N LYS A 23 -25.90 4.59 7.11
CA LYS A 23 -26.20 5.54 8.20
C LYS A 23 -27.49 6.34 8.01
N THR A 24 -28.09 6.36 6.81
CA THR A 24 -29.21 7.27 6.49
C THR A 24 -30.58 6.59 6.34
N SER A 25 -30.68 5.26 6.43
CA SER A 25 -31.92 4.51 6.16
C SER A 25 -32.58 3.85 7.38
N ILE A 26 -32.05 4.05 8.60
CA ILE A 26 -32.61 3.47 9.85
C ILE A 26 -33.81 4.27 10.38
N GLN A 27 -34.78 4.68 9.55
CA GLN A 27 -36.08 5.20 10.04
C GLN A 27 -37.23 4.93 9.07
N LYS A 28 -37.42 3.70 8.56
CA LYS A 28 -38.76 3.18 8.19
C LYS A 28 -38.70 1.74 7.67
N LYS A 29 -39.06 0.79 8.52
CA LYS A 29 -40.22 -0.12 8.34
C LYS A 29 -40.06 -1.35 9.21
N ALA A 30 -41.09 -1.55 10.03
CA ALA A 30 -41.29 -2.70 10.87
C ALA A 30 -41.57 -3.97 10.05
N SER A 31 -41.14 -5.10 10.63
CA SER A 31 -41.72 -6.44 10.52
C SER A 31 -41.92 -7.03 9.13
N VAL A 32 -40.86 -7.66 8.62
CA VAL A 32 -40.98 -8.93 7.89
C VAL A 32 -39.87 -9.85 8.39
N LYS A 33 -40.26 -10.98 8.99
CA LYS A 33 -39.34 -12.10 9.29
C LYS A 33 -38.98 -12.75 7.96
N THR A 34 -37.89 -12.30 7.36
CA THR A 34 -37.16 -13.08 6.36
C THR A 34 -35.96 -13.66 7.07
N ASP A 35 -35.80 -14.97 7.01
CA ASP A 35 -34.48 -15.63 7.08
C ASP A 35 -33.63 -15.10 5.91
N SER A 36 -33.26 -13.82 5.98
CA SER A 36 -32.22 -13.27 5.15
C SER A 36 -30.94 -13.85 5.73
N LYS A 37 -30.39 -14.87 5.07
CA LYS A 37 -28.96 -15.13 5.17
C LYS A 37 -28.29 -13.77 4.97
N GLN A 38 -27.84 -13.16 6.06
CA GLN A 38 -27.07 -11.93 5.98
C GLN A 38 -25.81 -12.30 5.22
N ASP A 39 -25.66 -11.78 4.01
CA ASP A 39 -24.45 -11.95 3.25
C ASP A 39 -23.29 -11.39 4.08
N LYS A 40 -22.45 -12.30 4.57
CA LYS A 40 -21.33 -11.97 5.43
C LYS A 40 -20.15 -11.61 4.55
N VAL A 41 -19.87 -10.31 4.43
CA VAL A 41 -18.68 -9.83 3.73
C VAL A 41 -17.49 -9.96 4.68
N GLU A 42 -16.68 -11.00 4.49
CA GLU A 42 -15.39 -11.15 5.17
C GLU A 42 -14.24 -10.88 4.21
N LEU A 43 -13.20 -10.19 4.69
CA LEU A 43 -11.95 -10.05 3.95
C LEU A 43 -11.31 -11.43 3.79
N SER A 44 -10.80 -11.74 2.59
CA SER A 44 -10.10 -13.00 2.34
C SER A 44 -8.90 -13.15 3.29
N LYS A 45 -8.47 -14.40 3.54
CA LYS A 45 -7.34 -14.66 4.44
C LYS A 45 -6.07 -13.99 3.93
N GLU A 46 -5.85 -14.07 2.62
CA GLU A 46 -4.72 -13.49 1.91
C GLU A 46 -4.71 -11.96 2.03
N ALA A 47 -5.89 -11.33 1.93
CA ALA A 47 -6.00 -9.89 2.08
C ALA A 47 -5.69 -9.44 3.52
N LYS A 48 -6.08 -10.22 4.54
CA LYS A 48 -5.73 -9.93 5.94
C LYS A 48 -4.22 -10.07 6.19
N GLU A 49 -3.61 -11.12 5.66
CA GLU A 49 -2.16 -11.34 5.75
C GLU A 49 -1.38 -10.23 5.04
N PHE A 50 -1.83 -9.81 3.87
CA PHE A 50 -1.21 -8.69 3.14
C PHE A 50 -1.29 -7.38 3.92
N MET A 51 -2.46 -7.05 4.50
CA MET A 51 -2.60 -5.85 5.34
C MET A 51 -1.68 -5.87 6.55
N LEU A 52 -1.54 -7.02 7.21
CA LEU A 52 -0.63 -7.18 8.34
C LEU A 52 0.84 -7.00 7.91
N ALA A 53 1.24 -7.57 6.77
CA ALA A 53 2.58 -7.40 6.23
C ALA A 53 2.88 -5.93 5.89
N MET A 54 1.93 -5.22 5.28
CA MET A 54 2.05 -3.78 5.00
C MET A 54 2.15 -2.96 6.28
N GLU A 55 1.37 -3.29 7.31
CA GLU A 55 1.43 -2.62 8.60
C GLU A 55 2.80 -2.81 9.27
N ILE A 56 3.36 -4.02 9.23
CA ILE A 56 4.69 -4.31 9.77
C ILE A 56 5.78 -3.53 9.01
N ILE A 57 5.69 -3.48 7.68
CA ILE A 57 6.62 -2.70 6.85
C ILE A 57 6.50 -1.21 7.17
N SER A 58 5.29 -0.69 7.35
CA SER A 58 5.08 0.72 7.71
C SER A 58 5.59 1.09 9.11
N LYS A 59 5.63 0.13 10.03
CA LYS A 59 6.16 0.30 11.40
C LYS A 59 7.66 0.09 11.49
N SER A 60 8.28 -0.50 10.46
CA SER A 60 9.73 -0.64 10.42
C SER A 60 10.39 0.75 10.35
N ASP A 61 11.53 0.90 11.04
CA ASP A 61 12.26 2.16 11.03
C ASP A 61 12.57 2.58 9.57
N ASP A 62 12.28 3.85 9.24
CA ASP A 62 12.59 4.45 7.93
C ASP A 62 14.08 4.28 7.59
N ILE A 63 14.93 4.31 8.62
CA ILE A 63 16.36 4.06 8.49
C ILE A 63 16.66 2.57 8.63
N ARG A 64 17.00 1.95 7.49
CA ARG A 64 17.55 0.58 7.45
C ARG A 64 18.99 0.54 7.95
N LYS A 65 19.17 0.59 9.29
CA LYS A 65 20.48 0.64 9.97
C LYS A 65 21.47 -0.41 9.43
N GLY A 66 21.04 -1.67 9.26
CA GLY A 66 21.91 -2.73 8.73
C GLY A 66 22.51 -2.42 7.36
N LYS A 67 21.73 -1.84 6.43
CA LYS A 67 22.23 -1.43 5.10
C LYS A 67 23.19 -0.25 5.20
N VAL A 68 22.89 0.71 6.08
CA VAL A 68 23.74 1.88 6.31
C VAL A 68 25.11 1.45 6.86
N ASP A 69 25.12 0.56 7.84
CA ASP A 69 26.34 0.09 8.49
C ASP A 69 27.20 -0.76 7.54
N GLU A 70 26.58 -1.58 6.68
CA GLU A 70 27.29 -2.32 5.63
C GLU A 70 27.99 -1.36 4.64
N ILE A 71 27.28 -0.35 4.16
CA ILE A 71 27.83 0.64 3.22
C ILE A 71 28.96 1.43 3.90
N LYS A 72 28.79 1.86 5.15
CA LYS A 72 29.85 2.55 5.91
C LYS A 72 31.12 1.71 5.99
N LYS A 73 31.00 0.42 6.33
CA LYS A 73 32.15 -0.50 6.37
C LYS A 73 32.86 -0.60 5.02
N ARG A 74 32.10 -0.69 3.91
CA ARG A 74 32.68 -0.74 2.55
C ARG A 74 33.41 0.55 2.19
N ILE A 75 32.91 1.70 2.66
CA ILE A 75 33.57 3.00 2.47
C ILE A 75 34.86 3.06 3.29
N GLU A 76 34.82 2.68 4.57
CA GLU A 76 36.01 2.63 5.45
C GLU A 76 37.10 1.70 4.92
N GLN A 77 36.70 0.57 4.33
CA GLN A 77 37.60 -0.40 3.71
C GLN A 77 38.10 0.03 2.32
N GLY A 78 37.59 1.14 1.77
CA GLY A 78 37.92 1.60 0.41
C GLY A 78 37.40 0.69 -0.71
N THR A 79 36.50 -0.25 -0.41
CA THR A 79 35.93 -1.22 -1.37
C THR A 79 34.57 -0.76 -1.92
N TYR A 80 34.15 0.45 -1.58
CA TYR A 80 32.96 1.07 -2.13
C TYR A 80 33.25 1.60 -3.53
N ASN A 81 32.98 0.76 -4.53
CA ASN A 81 33.04 1.13 -5.94
C ASN A 81 31.65 1.06 -6.57
N ILE A 82 31.22 2.16 -7.19
CA ILE A 82 29.96 2.25 -7.92
C ILE A 82 30.28 2.68 -9.36
N GLU A 83 29.65 2.01 -10.31
CA GLU A 83 29.72 2.36 -11.73
C GLU A 83 29.13 3.75 -11.95
N GLY A 84 29.83 4.62 -12.68
CA GLY A 84 29.37 5.98 -12.97
C GLY A 84 27.99 6.02 -13.66
N GLU A 85 27.66 4.98 -14.45
CA GLU A 85 26.35 4.81 -15.08
C GLU A 85 25.20 4.76 -14.04
N LYS A 86 25.38 4.00 -12.95
CA LYS A 86 24.39 3.91 -11.86
C LYS A 86 24.19 5.25 -11.15
N VAL A 87 25.24 6.07 -11.08
CA VAL A 87 25.15 7.42 -10.50
C VAL A 87 24.35 8.33 -11.43
N ALA A 88 24.66 8.32 -12.73
CA ALA A 88 23.94 9.10 -13.73
C ALA A 88 22.46 8.71 -13.80
N GLU A 89 22.14 7.41 -13.80
CA GLU A 89 20.77 6.89 -13.75
C GLU A 89 20.02 7.48 -12.54
N LYS A 90 20.62 7.46 -11.34
CA LYS A 90 19.97 7.99 -10.14
C LYS A 90 19.79 9.51 -10.16
N ILE A 91 20.68 10.25 -10.82
CA ILE A 91 20.52 11.69 -11.02
C ILE A 91 19.32 11.95 -11.94
N LEU A 92 19.20 11.21 -13.04
CA LEU A 92 18.08 11.35 -13.98
C LEU A 92 16.74 10.92 -13.35
N ASP A 93 16.73 9.85 -12.57
CA ASP A 93 15.56 9.44 -11.79
C ASP A 93 15.09 10.56 -10.86
N GLY A 94 16.04 11.20 -10.14
CA GLY A 94 15.71 12.30 -9.22
C GLY A 94 15.09 13.51 -9.92
N ILE A 95 15.60 13.87 -11.10
CA ILE A 95 15.06 14.97 -11.91
C ILE A 95 13.65 14.61 -12.45
N SER A 96 13.48 13.38 -12.93
CA SER A 96 12.21 12.92 -13.51
C SER A 96 11.06 12.86 -12.49
N VAL A 97 11.39 12.59 -11.21
CA VAL A 97 10.41 12.60 -10.13
C VAL A 97 9.98 14.02 -9.76
N ASP A 98 10.87 15.01 -9.88
CA ASP A 98 10.58 16.42 -9.57
C ASP A 98 9.69 17.08 -10.63
N GLU A 99 9.79 16.68 -11.91
CA GLU A 99 8.91 17.19 -12.99
C GLU A 99 7.50 16.59 -12.97
N LEU A 100 7.27 15.47 -12.27
CA LEU A 100 6.00 14.76 -12.22
C LEU A 100 5.14 15.11 -11.00
N ILE A 101 5.61 16.04 -10.16
CA ILE A 101 4.91 16.57 -8.97
C ILE A 101 4.49 18.02 -9.24
#